data_AF-A0A0N0ST43-F1
#
_entry.id   AF-A0A0N0ST43-F1
#
_cell.length_a   1.000
_cell.length_b   1.000
_cell.length_c   1.000
_cell.angle_alpha   90.00
_cell.angle_beta   90.00
_cell.angle_gamma   90.00
#
_symmetry.space_group_name_H-M   'P 1'
#
loop_
_entity.id
_entity.type
_entity.pdbx_description
1 polymer ?
#
loop_
_entity_poly.entity_id
_entity_poly.type
_entity_poly.pdbx_seq_one_letter_code
_entity_poly.pdbx_strand_id
1 'polypeptide(L)'
;MFVSLAVVTVFMSALLLVSAGAKSLRTRHITEQMSTLGVPQGMMAFLIGAQIAGAAGVIAGLWWGPVGIAAAIGLALYFAGAVAFHLRVGDRKGASPAVVLTMASVALIALRAATL
;
A
#
# COMPACT_ATOMS: atom_id res chain seq x y z
N MET A 1 0.18 -22.20 7.80
CA MET A 1 -0.58 -21.08 7.19
C MET A 1 -0.47 -19.79 8.00
N PHE A 2 -0.65 -19.82 9.33
CA PHE A 2 -0.55 -18.62 10.17
C PHE A 2 0.82 -17.90 10.11
N VAL A 3 1.93 -18.64 10.16
CA VAL A 3 3.29 -18.06 10.08
C VAL A 3 3.49 -17.28 8.79
N SER A 4 3.12 -17.85 7.63
CA SER A 4 3.20 -17.17 6.33
C SER A 4 2.38 -15.90 6.31
N LEU A 5 1.16 -15.94 6.86
CA LEU A 5 0.27 -14.80 6.94
C LEU A 5 0.88 -13.68 7.82
N ALA A 6 1.38 -14.04 9.00
CA ALA A 6 2.03 -13.09 9.90
C ALA A 6 3.27 -12.43 9.26
N VAL A 7 4.11 -13.22 8.59
CA VAL A 7 5.29 -12.69 7.87
C VAL A 7 4.88 -11.70 6.78
N VAL A 8 3.90 -12.06 5.94
CA VAL A 8 3.42 -11.17 4.86
C VAL A 8 2.79 -9.90 5.43
N THR A 9 1.98 -10.01 6.49
CA THR A 9 1.38 -8.85 7.17
C THR A 9 2.44 -7.92 7.74
N VAL A 10 3.42 -8.44 8.48
CA VAL A 10 4.51 -7.62 9.07
C VAL A 10 5.32 -6.94 7.97
N PHE A 11 5.68 -7.68 6.92
CA PHE A 11 6.44 -7.13 5.80
C PHE A 11 5.67 -6.01 5.08
N MET A 12 4.39 -6.22 4.78
CA MET A 12 3.51 -5.19 4.19
C MET A 12 3.42 -3.95 5.07
N SER A 13 3.12 -4.12 6.36
CA SER A 13 2.98 -3.00 7.28
C SER A 13 4.28 -2.21 7.43
N ALA A 14 5.43 -2.88 7.48
CA ALA A 14 6.73 -2.22 7.53
C ALA A 14 6.97 -1.37 6.26
N LEU A 15 6.73 -1.92 5.06
CA LEU A 15 6.90 -1.18 3.81
C LEU A 15 5.97 0.02 3.70
N LEU A 16 4.70 -0.14 4.11
CA LEU A 16 3.71 0.92 4.13
C LEU A 16 4.11 2.07 5.06
N LEU A 17 4.60 1.74 6.26
CA LEU A 17 5.04 2.73 7.24
C LEU A 17 6.31 3.46 6.80
N VAL A 18 7.29 2.75 6.23
CA VAL A 18 8.50 3.37 5.67
C VAL A 18 8.14 4.32 4.52
N SER A 19 7.27 3.90 3.60
CA SER A 19 6.79 4.73 2.49
C SER A 19 5.98 5.94 2.98
N ALA A 20 5.11 5.76 3.98
CA ALA A 20 4.36 6.83 4.62
C ALA A 20 5.31 7.85 5.30
N GLY A 21 6.32 7.38 6.03
CA GLY A 21 7.34 8.22 6.65
C GLY A 21 8.13 9.03 5.63
N ALA A 22 8.58 8.38 4.55
CA ALA A 22 9.29 9.05 3.46
C ALA A 22 8.43 10.15 2.80
N LYS A 23 7.13 9.90 2.59
CA LYS A 23 6.20 10.91 2.06
C LYS A 23 5.92 12.04 3.05
N SER A 24 5.92 11.75 4.36
CA SER A 24 5.70 12.75 5.41
C SER A 24 6.82 13.78 5.49
N LEU A 25 8.05 13.41 5.11
CA LEU A 25 9.20 14.32 5.10
C LEU A 25 9.12 15.41 4.03
N ARG A 26 8.17 15.33 3.09
CA ARG A 26 7.95 16.32 2.01
C ARG A 26 9.24 16.80 1.33
N THR A 27 10.20 15.92 1.14
CA THR A 27 11.48 16.25 0.48
C THR A 27 11.21 16.78 -0.95
N ARG A 28 12.11 17.62 -1.49
CA ARG A 28 11.99 18.11 -2.87
C ARG A 28 11.72 16.99 -3.87
N HIS A 29 12.40 15.87 -3.72
CA HIS A 29 12.19 14.67 -4.54
C HIS A 29 10.73 14.17 -4.55
N ILE A 30 10.11 14.02 -3.37
CA ILE A 30 8.71 13.56 -3.25
C ILE A 30 7.76 14.59 -3.87
N THR A 31 8.05 15.86 -3.67
CA THR A 31 7.21 16.96 -4.14
C THR A 31 7.26 17.10 -5.67
N GLU A 32 8.45 16.93 -6.26
CA GLU A 32 8.68 16.88 -7.71
C GLU A 32 8.10 15.59 -8.33
N GLN A 33 8.16 14.47 -7.63
CA GLN A 33 7.49 13.24 -8.07
C GLN A 33 5.96 13.43 -8.10
N MET A 34 5.37 14.04 -7.07
CA MET A 34 3.94 14.34 -7.02
C MET A 34 3.52 15.28 -8.16
N SER A 35 4.32 16.32 -8.46
CA SER A 35 4.03 17.22 -9.58
C SER A 35 4.15 16.51 -10.92
N THR A 36 5.16 15.66 -11.09
CA THR A 36 5.34 14.83 -12.29
C THR A 36 4.15 13.90 -12.50
N LEU A 37 3.64 13.28 -11.42
CA LEU A 37 2.47 12.41 -11.45
C LEU A 37 1.14 13.17 -11.61
N GLY A 38 1.15 14.51 -11.55
CA GLY A 38 -0.05 15.35 -11.59
C GLY A 38 -0.95 15.21 -10.36
N VAL A 39 -0.40 14.74 -9.23
CA VAL A 39 -1.15 14.53 -7.99
C VAL A 39 -1.04 15.78 -7.11
N PRO A 40 -2.17 16.40 -6.69
CA PRO A 40 -2.15 17.56 -5.82
C PRO A 40 -1.45 17.27 -4.50
N GLN A 41 -0.65 18.22 -3.99
CA GLN A 41 0.04 18.04 -2.70
C GLN A 41 -0.90 17.83 -1.50
N GLY A 42 -2.15 18.33 -1.58
CA GLY A 42 -3.18 18.08 -0.57
C GLY A 42 -3.58 16.61 -0.48
N MET A 43 -3.46 15.86 -1.59
CA MET A 43 -3.73 14.42 -1.63
C MET A 43 -2.66 13.61 -0.90
N MET A 44 -1.46 14.18 -0.67
CA MET A 44 -0.38 13.47 -0.01
C MET A 44 -0.71 13.08 1.44
N ALA A 45 -1.46 13.91 2.17
CA ALA A 45 -1.95 13.57 3.50
C ALA A 45 -2.91 12.38 3.46
N PHE A 46 -3.78 12.33 2.45
CA PHE A 46 -4.65 11.18 2.22
C PHE A 46 -3.85 9.92 1.87
N LEU A 47 -2.81 10.04 1.03
CA LEU A 47 -1.94 8.90 0.69
C LEU A 47 -1.15 8.36 1.89
N ILE A 48 -0.71 9.24 2.80
CA ILE A 48 -0.03 8.84 4.04
C ILE A 48 -1.04 8.17 4.98
N GLY A 49 -2.21 8.78 5.18
CA GLY A 49 -3.28 8.24 6.00
C GLY A 49 -3.75 6.87 5.53
N ALA A 50 -3.94 6.68 4.22
CA ALA A 50 -4.34 5.40 3.64
C ALA A 50 -3.30 4.29 3.88
N GLN A 51 -2.00 4.60 3.82
CA GLN A 51 -0.95 3.60 4.10
C GLN A 51 -0.91 3.22 5.58
N ILE A 52 -1.03 4.19 6.49
CA ILE A 52 -1.09 3.93 7.92
C ILE A 52 -2.34 3.12 8.27
N ALA A 53 -3.50 3.51 7.73
CA ALA A 53 -4.76 2.81 7.93
C ALA A 53 -4.71 1.39 7.36
N GLY A 54 -4.13 1.21 6.17
CA GLY A 54 -3.92 -0.10 5.57
C GLY A 54 -3.01 -1.00 6.41
N ALA A 55 -1.88 -0.46 6.88
CA ALA A 55 -0.95 -1.17 7.77
C ALA A 55 -1.62 -1.59 9.10
N ALA A 56 -2.38 -0.67 9.71
CA ALA A 56 -3.15 -0.95 10.92
C ALA A 56 -4.25 -2.00 10.65
N GLY A 57 -4.95 -1.90 9.52
CA GLY A 57 -6.03 -2.82 9.13
C GLY A 57 -5.56 -4.24 8.88
N VAL A 58 -4.43 -4.45 8.18
CA VAL A 58 -3.90 -5.81 7.97
C VAL A 58 -3.36 -6.43 9.26
N ILE A 59 -2.82 -5.62 10.18
CA ILE A 59 -2.42 -6.04 11.52
C ILE A 59 -3.65 -6.41 12.34
N ALA A 60 -4.65 -5.53 12.45
CA ALA A 60 -5.92 -5.81 13.13
C ALA A 60 -6.62 -7.05 12.56
N GLY A 61 -6.48 -7.27 11.26
CA GLY A 61 -6.94 -8.47 10.57
C GLY A 61 -6.40 -9.78 11.13
N LEU A 62 -5.24 -9.79 11.81
CA LEU A 62 -4.68 -10.98 12.50
C LEU A 62 -5.63 -11.53 13.55
N TRP A 63 -6.38 -10.67 14.23
CA TRP A 63 -7.38 -11.06 15.21
C TRP A 63 -8.77 -11.21 14.60
N TRP A 64 -9.08 -10.46 13.52
CA TRP A 64 -10.40 -10.51 12.88
C TRP A 64 -10.30 -10.61 11.34
N GLY A 65 -10.47 -11.83 10.82
CA GLY A 65 -10.30 -12.15 9.39
C GLY A 65 -11.00 -11.20 8.40
N PRO A 66 -12.29 -10.86 8.59
CA PRO A 66 -13.01 -9.91 7.74
C PRO A 66 -12.34 -8.52 7.63
N VAL A 67 -11.77 -8.01 8.72
CA VAL A 67 -11.04 -6.72 8.71
C VAL A 67 -9.77 -6.83 7.89
N GLY A 68 -9.05 -7.96 8.00
CA GLY A 68 -7.87 -8.22 7.20
C GLY A 68 -8.16 -8.23 5.70
N ILE A 69 -9.29 -8.82 5.29
CA ILE A 69 -9.73 -8.84 3.89
C ILE A 69 -10.08 -7.43 3.43
N ALA A 70 -10.88 -6.68 4.19
CA ALA A 70 -11.25 -5.30 3.85
C ALA A 70 -10.02 -4.40 3.71
N ALA A 71 -9.05 -4.51 4.63
CA ALA A 71 -7.80 -3.76 4.56
C ALA A 71 -6.95 -4.14 3.34
N ALA A 72 -6.85 -5.43 3.03
CA ALA A 72 -6.10 -5.91 1.87
C ALA A 72 -6.75 -5.46 0.53
N ILE A 73 -8.09 -5.41 0.45
CA ILE A 73 -8.80 -4.84 -0.69
C ILE A 73 -8.50 -3.34 -0.83
N GLY A 74 -8.55 -2.59 0.27
CA GLY A 74 -8.21 -1.17 0.28
C GLY A 74 -6.78 -0.91 -0.20
N LEU A 75 -5.82 -1.71 0.25
CA LEU A 75 -4.43 -1.65 -0.21
C LEU A 75 -4.28 -2.01 -1.69
N ALA A 76 -4.98 -3.04 -2.17
CA ALA A 76 -4.96 -3.41 -3.58
C ALA A 76 -5.46 -2.26 -4.47
N LEU A 77 -6.57 -1.61 -4.10
CA LEU A 77 -7.10 -0.45 -4.83
C LEU A 77 -6.13 0.75 -4.77
N TYR A 78 -5.53 1.01 -3.61
CA TYR A 78 -4.54 2.07 -3.44
C TYR A 78 -3.35 1.89 -4.38
N PHE A 79 -2.75 0.70 -4.40
CA PHE A 79 -1.57 0.43 -5.21
C PHE A 79 -1.91 0.30 -6.69
N ALA A 80 -3.08 -0.24 -7.06
CA ALA A 80 -3.56 -0.22 -8.44
C ALA A 80 -3.70 1.22 -8.98
N GLY A 81 -4.23 2.14 -8.16
CA GLY A 81 -4.25 3.57 -8.49
C GLY A 81 -2.84 4.13 -8.68
N ALA A 82 -1.90 3.80 -7.79
CA ALA A 82 -0.51 4.22 -7.92
C ALA A 82 0.13 3.72 -9.23
N VAL A 83 -0.06 2.44 -9.59
CA VAL A 83 0.39 1.88 -10.88
C VAL A 83 -0.17 2.69 -12.04
N ALA A 84 -1.46 3.00 -12.04
CA ALA A 84 -2.09 3.78 -13.10
C ALA A 84 -1.46 5.18 -13.25
N PHE A 85 -1.19 5.89 -12.13
CA PHE A 85 -0.52 7.20 -12.17
C PHE A 85 0.92 7.11 -12.70
N HIS A 86 1.71 6.13 -12.24
CA HIS A 86 3.08 5.93 -12.72
C HIS A 86 3.11 5.55 -14.21
N LEU A 87 2.22 4.67 -14.67
CA LEU A 87 2.13 4.30 -16.08
C LEU A 87 1.67 5.46 -16.97
N ARG A 88 0.74 6.30 -16.49
CA ARG A 88 0.24 7.48 -17.21
C ARG A 88 1.37 8.46 -17.57
N VAL A 89 2.38 8.58 -16.71
CA VAL A 89 3.51 9.49 -16.93
C VAL A 89 4.77 8.77 -17.43
N GLY A 90 4.65 7.47 -17.75
CA GLY A 90 5.76 6.65 -18.23
C GLY A 90 6.81 6.27 -17.18
N ASP A 91 6.54 6.48 -15.89
CA ASP A 91 7.44 6.15 -14.79
C ASP A 91 7.42 4.65 -14.45
N ARG A 92 8.17 3.86 -15.22
CA ARG A 92 8.30 2.41 -14.98
C ARG A 92 9.04 2.07 -13.69
N LYS A 93 9.92 2.96 -13.20
CA LYS A 93 10.70 2.75 -11.97
C LYS A 93 9.82 2.85 -10.73
N GLY A 94 8.87 3.78 -10.72
CA GLY A 94 7.84 3.88 -9.67
C GLY A 94 6.70 2.89 -9.82
N ALA A 95 6.40 2.44 -11.05
CA ALA A 95 5.38 1.42 -11.29
C ALA A 95 5.77 0.04 -10.76
N SER A 96 7.04 -0.37 -10.86
CA SER A 96 7.43 -1.75 -10.50
C SER A 96 7.20 -2.09 -9.02
N PRO A 97 7.55 -1.25 -8.03
CA PRO A 97 7.23 -1.53 -6.63
C PRO A 97 5.72 -1.49 -6.39
N ALA A 98 4.99 -0.59 -7.04
CA ALA A 98 3.53 -0.50 -6.90
C ALA A 98 2.82 -1.76 -7.42
N VAL A 99 3.28 -2.35 -8.52
CA VAL A 99 2.77 -3.64 -9.02
C VAL A 99 3.02 -4.76 -8.02
N VAL A 100 4.24 -4.86 -7.49
CA VAL A 100 4.59 -5.90 -6.49
C VAL A 100 3.71 -5.77 -5.24
N LEU A 101 3.50 -4.55 -4.75
CA LEU A 101 2.66 -4.29 -3.58
C LEU A 101 1.18 -4.59 -3.84
N THR A 102 0.70 -4.33 -5.07
CA THR A 102 -0.65 -4.74 -5.51
C THR A 102 -0.78 -6.27 -5.48
N MET A 103 0.17 -6.99 -6.05
CA MET A 103 0.17 -8.46 -6.07
C MET A 103 0.22 -9.06 -4.67
N ALA A 104 1.04 -8.48 -3.78
CA ALA A 104 1.12 -8.92 -2.40
C ALA A 104 -0.19 -8.64 -1.62
N SER A 105 -0.89 -7.54 -1.91
CA SER A 105 -2.21 -7.26 -1.34
C SER A 105 -3.24 -8.30 -1.79
N VAL A 106 -3.24 -8.68 -3.06
CA VAL A 106 -4.11 -9.75 -3.60
C VAL A 106 -3.77 -11.10 -2.97
N ALA A 107 -2.48 -11.42 -2.82
CA ALA A 107 -2.06 -12.64 -2.12
C ALA A 107 -2.57 -12.67 -0.67
N LEU A 108 -2.55 -11.53 0.02
CA LEU A 108 -3.10 -11.38 1.38
C LEU A 108 -4.61 -11.67 1.44
N ILE A 109 -5.38 -11.22 0.44
CA ILE A 109 -6.81 -11.55 0.31
C ILE A 109 -7.00 -13.07 0.17
N ALA A 110 -6.25 -13.70 -0.75
CA ALA A 110 -6.35 -15.13 -1.00
C ALA A 110 -5.95 -15.97 0.22
N LEU A 111 -4.82 -15.62 0.87
CA LEU A 111 -4.37 -16.24 2.11
C LEU A 111 -5.44 -16.13 3.20
N ARG A 112 -6.08 -14.96 3.35
CA ARG A 112 -7.15 -14.78 4.33
C ARG A 112 -8.37 -15.61 4.01
N ALA A 113 -8.82 -15.60 2.77
CA ALA A 113 -9.97 -16.39 2.33
C ALA A 113 -9.76 -17.90 2.56
N ALA A 114 -8.53 -18.39 2.41
CA ALA A 114 -8.17 -19.79 2.64
C ALA A 114 -8.00 -20.15 4.13
N THR A 115 -7.93 -19.16 5.03
CA THR A 115 -7.69 -19.36 6.47
C THR A 115 -8.84 -18.86 7.36
N LEU A 116 -9.96 -18.46 6.75
CA LEU A 116 -11.17 -18.05 7.46
C LEU A 116 -11.82 -19.22 8.20
#